data_AF-A0A090WT44-F1
#
_entry.id   AF-A0A090WT44-F1
#
_cell.length_a   1.000
_cell.length_b   1.000
_cell.length_c   1.000
_cell.angle_alpha   90.00
_cell.angle_beta   90.00
_cell.angle_gamma   90.00
#
_symmetry.space_group_name_H-M   'P 1'
#
loop_
_entity.id
_entity.type
_entity.pdbx_description
1 polymer ?
#
loop_
_entity_poly.entity_id
_entity_poly.type
_entity_poly.pdbx_seq_one_letter_code
_entity_poly.pdbx_strand_id
1 'polypeptide(L)'
;MKKYFTLILVVVPILIFGQANKLFRQALKTEDLSERIELLTQVISLDSDKLDAYFYRAIAKNDLGDYSGAIIDYSKIIITEPDADSYFNRGNARYSLEDFEGARQDYRDAVK
;
A
#
# COMPACT_ATOMS: atom_id res chain seq x y z
N MET A 1 31.92 -22.60 8.37
CA MET A 1 30.50 -22.30 8.65
C MET A 1 30.19 -20.79 8.68
N LYS A 2 30.93 -19.95 9.43
CA LYS A 2 30.68 -18.50 9.52
C LYS A 2 30.70 -17.72 8.17
N LYS A 3 31.57 -18.07 7.22
CA LYS A 3 31.67 -17.40 5.90
C LYS A 3 30.42 -17.56 5.00
N TYR A 4 29.80 -18.75 5.02
CA TYR A 4 28.58 -19.01 4.25
C TYR A 4 27.35 -18.40 4.93
N PHE A 5 27.35 -18.36 6.27
CA PHE A 5 26.31 -17.69 7.05
C PHE A 5 26.23 -16.20 6.71
N THR A 6 27.36 -15.49 6.64
CA THR A 6 27.40 -14.08 6.21
C THR A 6 27.00 -13.89 4.75
N LEU A 7 27.33 -14.83 3.86
CA LEU A 7 26.95 -14.76 2.44
C LEU A 7 25.44 -14.90 2.25
N ILE A 8 24.80 -15.83 2.96
CA ILE A 8 23.35 -16.03 2.94
C ILE A 8 22.63 -14.78 3.48
N LEU A 9 23.15 -14.18 4.55
CA LEU A 9 22.57 -13.00 5.20
C LEU A 9 22.54 -11.76 4.29
N VAL A 10 23.44 -11.67 3.30
CA VAL A 10 23.49 -10.55 2.35
C VAL A 10 22.73 -10.86 1.06
N VAL A 11 22.83 -12.09 0.55
CA VAL A 11 22.25 -12.44 -0.76
C VAL A 11 20.72 -12.63 -0.70
N VAL A 12 20.20 -13.21 0.39
CA VAL A 12 18.76 -13.49 0.51
C VAL A 12 17.92 -12.21 0.54
N PRO A 13 18.27 -11.16 1.32
CA PRO A 13 17.54 -9.90 1.28
C PRO A 13 17.54 -9.27 -0.11
N ILE A 14 18.67 -9.26 -0.82
CA ILE A 14 18.79 -8.68 -2.17
C ILE A 14 17.83 -9.38 -3.15
N LEU A 15 17.70 -10.70 -3.06
CA LEU A 15 16.78 -11.47 -3.91
C LEU A 15 15.32 -11.14 -3.59
N ILE A 16 14.97 -11.01 -2.29
CA ILE A 16 13.63 -10.63 -1.83
C ILE A 16 13.27 -9.22 -2.33
N PHE A 17 14.15 -8.23 -2.15
CA PHE A 17 13.95 -6.87 -2.64
C PHE A 17 13.85 -6.81 -4.18
N GLY A 18 14.66 -7.62 -4.88
CA GLY A 18 14.59 -7.75 -6.34
C GLY A 18 13.24 -8.29 -6.81
N GLN A 19 12.71 -9.30 -6.12
CA GLN A 19 11.41 -9.88 -6.41
C GLN A 19 10.26 -8.91 -6.11
N ALA A 20 10.28 -8.24 -4.96
CA ALA A 20 9.29 -7.23 -4.60
C ALA A 20 9.21 -6.11 -5.66
N ASN A 21 10.36 -5.63 -6.15
CA ASN A 21 10.39 -4.62 -7.21
C ASN A 21 9.88 -5.12 -8.56
N LYS A 22 10.11 -6.39 -8.90
CA LYS A 22 9.54 -7.00 -10.11
C LYS A 22 8.03 -7.09 -10.01
N LEU A 23 7.49 -7.61 -8.91
CA LEU A 23 6.05 -7.74 -8.66
C LEU A 23 5.37 -6.38 -8.66
N PHE A 24 5.98 -5.38 -8.02
CA PHE A 24 5.45 -4.02 -8.00
C PHE A 24 5.32 -3.44 -9.41
N ARG A 25 6.33 -3.61 -10.26
CA ARG A 25 6.24 -3.20 -11.68
C ARG A 25 5.17 -3.94 -12.47
N GLN A 26 4.87 -5.20 -12.12
CA GLN A 26 3.78 -5.94 -12.75
C GLN A 26 2.42 -5.40 -12.29
N ALA A 27 2.27 -5.13 -10.99
CA ALA A 27 1.05 -4.56 -10.42
C ALA A 27 0.66 -3.22 -11.07
N LEU A 28 1.64 -2.36 -11.35
CA LEU A 28 1.40 -1.06 -11.99
C LEU A 28 1.07 -1.16 -13.49
N LYS A 29 1.31 -2.31 -14.12
CA LYS A 29 1.04 -2.53 -15.55
C LYS A 29 -0.29 -3.22 -15.82
N THR A 30 -0.78 -4.04 -14.90
CA THR A 30 -2.06 -4.71 -15.08
C THR A 30 -3.22 -3.72 -14.93
N GLU A 31 -4.23 -3.85 -15.77
CA GLU A 31 -5.49 -3.12 -15.67
C GLU A 31 -6.50 -3.86 -14.78
N ASP A 32 -6.30 -5.16 -14.54
CA ASP A 32 -7.15 -5.95 -13.66
C ASP A 32 -6.90 -5.57 -12.20
N LEU A 33 -7.93 -5.03 -11.56
CA LEU A 33 -7.84 -4.54 -10.18
C LEU A 33 -7.64 -5.67 -9.16
N SER A 34 -8.21 -6.85 -9.41
CA SER A 34 -8.05 -8.01 -8.52
C SER A 34 -6.62 -8.53 -8.59
N GLU A 35 -6.09 -8.69 -9.81
CA GLU A 35 -4.69 -9.07 -10.01
C GLU A 35 -3.73 -8.04 -9.39
N ARG A 36 -4.02 -6.74 -9.57
CA ARG A 36 -3.23 -5.67 -8.95
C ARG A 36 -3.19 -5.80 -7.42
N ILE A 37 -4.32 -6.06 -6.77
CA ILE A 37 -4.39 -6.23 -5.31
C ILE A 37 -3.57 -7.45 -4.86
N GLU A 38 -3.65 -8.57 -5.58
CA GLU A 38 -2.88 -9.77 -5.26
C GLU A 38 -1.38 -9.53 -5.38
N LEU A 39 -0.94 -8.90 -6.48
CA LEU A 39 0.46 -8.57 -6.70
C LEU A 39 0.98 -7.61 -5.62
N LEU A 40 0.22 -6.57 -5.27
CA LEU A 40 0.62 -5.62 -4.22
C LEU A 40 0.63 -6.26 -2.84
N THR A 41 -0.25 -7.23 -2.58
CA THR A 41 -0.22 -8.01 -1.34
C THR A 41 1.05 -8.84 -1.23
N GLN A 42 1.52 -9.42 -2.34
CA GLN A 42 2.82 -10.10 -2.37
C GLN A 42 3.99 -9.12 -2.23
N VAL A 43 3.90 -7.91 -2.78
CA VAL A 43 4.92 -6.88 -2.56
C VAL A 43 5.02 -6.54 -1.09
N ILE A 44 3.90 -6.29 -0.43
CA ILE A 44 3.82 -5.95 1.00
C ILE A 44 4.34 -7.08 1.90
N SER A 45 4.14 -8.35 1.52
CA SER A 45 4.65 -9.47 2.31
C SER A 45 6.18 -9.64 2.20
N LEU A 46 6.78 -9.18 1.10
CA LEU A 46 8.23 -9.19 0.89
C LEU A 46 8.90 -7.91 1.42
N ASP A 47 8.19 -6.78 1.38
CA ASP A 47 8.65 -5.46 1.79
C ASP A 47 7.49 -4.68 2.44
N SER A 48 7.33 -4.85 3.75
CA SER A 48 6.23 -4.27 4.53
C SER A 48 6.33 -2.76 4.71
N ASP A 49 7.49 -2.17 4.40
CA ASP A 49 7.73 -0.75 4.54
C ASP A 49 7.54 0.00 3.21
N LYS A 50 7.19 -0.72 2.14
CA LYS A 50 6.89 -0.13 0.84
C LYS A 50 5.51 0.55 0.82
N LEU A 51 5.45 1.78 1.30
CA LEU A 51 4.21 2.57 1.41
C LEU A 51 3.48 2.73 0.07
N ASP A 52 4.21 2.90 -1.04
CA ASP A 52 3.60 2.94 -2.38
C ASP A 52 2.73 1.71 -2.67
N ALA A 53 3.12 0.53 -2.19
CA ALA A 53 2.36 -0.70 -2.41
C ALA A 53 1.03 -0.68 -1.66
N TYR A 54 1.00 -0.10 -0.45
CA TYR A 54 -0.26 0.16 0.27
C TYR A 54 -1.11 1.17 -0.48
N PHE A 55 -0.52 2.26 -0.98
CA PHE A 55 -1.25 3.32 -1.68
C PHE A 55 -1.97 2.81 -2.92
N TYR A 56 -1.24 2.12 -3.82
CA TYR A 56 -1.82 1.56 -5.03
C TYR A 56 -2.82 0.44 -4.74
N ARG A 57 -2.65 -0.31 -3.64
CA ARG A 57 -3.61 -1.36 -3.25
C ARG A 57 -4.89 -0.73 -2.72
N ALA A 58 -4.78 0.36 -1.96
CA ALA A 58 -5.91 1.13 -1.48
C ALA A 58 -6.73 1.73 -2.62
N ILE A 59 -6.07 2.28 -3.65
CA ILE A 59 -6.73 2.75 -4.88
C ILE A 59 -7.51 1.61 -5.54
N ALA A 60 -6.85 0.48 -5.81
CA ALA A 60 -7.49 -0.64 -6.46
C ALA A 60 -8.69 -1.20 -5.66
N LYS A 61 -8.59 -1.23 -4.33
CA LYS A 61 -9.69 -1.61 -3.44
C LYS A 61 -10.84 -0.61 -3.49
N ASN A 62 -10.57 0.69 -3.48
CA ASN A 62 -11.58 1.74 -3.66
C ASN A 62 -12.32 1.55 -4.99
N ASP A 63 -11.59 1.32 -6.08
CA ASP A 63 -12.17 1.15 -7.42
C ASP A 63 -13.06 -0.12 -7.50
N LEU A 64 -12.77 -1.14 -6.69
CA LEU A 64 -13.61 -2.33 -6.52
C LEU A 64 -14.71 -2.20 -5.45
N GLY A 65 -14.79 -1.06 -4.75
CA GLY A 65 -15.75 -0.82 -3.68
C GLY A 65 -15.39 -1.42 -2.31
N ASP A 66 -14.19 -1.97 -2.14
CA ASP A 66 -13.65 -2.35 -0.82
C ASP A 66 -13.09 -1.11 -0.08
N TYR A 67 -13.99 -0.20 0.27
CA TYR A 67 -13.64 1.05 0.95
C TYR A 67 -13.02 0.79 2.34
N SER A 68 -13.51 -0.23 3.06
CA SER A 68 -12.96 -0.60 4.37
C SER A 68 -11.51 -1.06 4.26
N GLY A 69 -11.19 -1.92 3.29
CA GLY A 69 -9.83 -2.36 3.04
C GLY A 69 -8.92 -1.24 2.55
N ALA A 70 -9.45 -0.28 1.78
CA ALA A 70 -8.71 0.91 1.35
C ALA A 70 -8.38 1.83 2.53
N ILE A 71 -9.33 2.06 3.44
CA ILE A 71 -9.11 2.86 4.66
C ILE A 71 -7.96 2.30 5.49
N ILE A 72 -7.88 0.97 5.64
CA ILE A 72 -6.79 0.32 6.37
C ILE A 72 -5.43 0.63 5.72
N ASP A 73 -5.36 0.48 4.39
CA ASP A 73 -4.12 0.69 3.65
C ASP A 73 -3.68 2.17 3.66
N TYR A 74 -4.58 3.13 3.45
CA TYR A 74 -4.25 4.55 3.60
C TYR A 74 -3.85 4.91 5.03
N SER A 75 -4.48 4.30 6.04
CA SER A 75 -4.14 4.54 7.44
C SER A 75 -2.72 4.09 7.77
N LYS A 76 -2.24 3.00 7.16
CA LYS A 76 -0.85 2.57 7.31
C LYS A 76 0.14 3.63 6.83
N ILE A 77 -0.15 4.28 5.69
CA ILE A 77 0.68 5.37 5.15
C ILE A 77 0.63 6.55 6.10
N ILE A 78 -0.57 7.02 6.46
CA ILE A 78 -0.77 8.18 7.35
C ILE A 78 -0.07 8.03 8.71
N ILE A 79 -0.04 6.83 9.28
CA ILE A 79 0.65 6.57 10.56
C ILE A 79 2.17 6.59 10.39
N THR A 80 2.69 6.24 9.21
CA THR A 80 4.13 6.11 8.95
C THR A 80 4.72 7.41 8.41
N GLU A 81 4.13 7.96 7.35
CA GLU A 81 4.50 9.20 6.68
C GLU A 81 3.22 9.92 6.27
N PRO A 82 2.69 10.83 7.11
CA PRO A 82 1.46 11.55 6.81
C PRO A 82 1.63 12.43 5.57
N ASP A 83 0.72 12.28 4.62
CA ASP A 83 0.70 13.06 3.38
C ASP A 83 -0.73 13.43 2.98
N ALA A 84 -0.85 14.52 2.20
CA ALA A 84 -2.13 15.07 1.79
C ALA A 84 -2.97 14.09 0.93
N ASP A 85 -2.32 13.33 0.04
CA ASP A 85 -2.99 12.43 -0.89
C ASP A 85 -3.62 11.25 -0.15
N SER A 86 -2.92 10.67 0.82
CA SER A 86 -3.43 9.58 1.64
C SER A 86 -4.60 10.02 2.51
N TYR A 87 -4.55 11.22 3.10
CA TYR A 87 -5.69 11.79 3.81
C TYR A 87 -6.88 11.99 2.86
N PHE A 88 -6.68 12.65 1.73
CA PHE A 88 -7.75 12.90 0.76
C PHE A 88 -8.42 11.60 0.29
N ASN A 89 -7.63 10.60 -0.09
CA ASN A 89 -8.16 9.33 -0.60
C ASN A 89 -8.81 8.46 0.50
N ARG A 90 -8.31 8.50 1.74
CA ARG A 90 -9.01 7.88 2.87
C ARG A 90 -10.33 8.58 3.18
N GLY A 91 -10.36 9.91 3.06
CA GLY A 91 -11.58 10.70 3.16
C GLY A 91 -12.62 10.28 2.14
N ASN A 92 -12.22 10.07 0.88
CA ASN A 92 -13.12 9.54 -0.17
C ASN A 92 -13.66 8.16 0.17
N ALA A 93 -12.81 7.25 0.67
CA ALA A 93 -13.24 5.92 1.08
C ALA A 93 -14.24 5.97 2.24
N ARG A 94 -13.99 6.82 3.25
CA ARG A 94 -14.92 7.05 4.37
C ARG A 94 -16.24 7.64 3.92
N TYR A 95 -16.20 8.60 2.98
CA TYR A 95 -17.40 9.19 2.41
C TYR A 95 -18.26 8.13 1.70
N SER A 96 -17.65 7.23 0.95
CA SER A 96 -18.36 6.11 0.30
C SER A 96 -19.00 5.12 1.30
N LEU A 97 -18.52 5.08 2.54
CA LEU A 97 -19.11 4.33 3.65
C LEU A 97 -20.06 5.16 4.52
N GLU A 98 -20.40 6.38 4.09
CA GLU A 98 -21.23 7.33 4.82
C GLU A 98 -20.66 7.79 6.18
N ASP A 99 -19.36 7.56 6.42
CA ASP A 99 -18.60 8.16 7.54
C ASP A 99 -18.23 9.60 7.18
N PHE A 100 -19.23 10.46 7.12
CA PHE A 100 -19.07 11.87 6.70
C PHE A 100 -18.23 12.67 7.69
N GLU A 101 -18.30 12.35 8.97
CA GLU A 101 -17.52 13.03 10.01
C GLU A 101 -16.03 12.68 9.89
N GLY A 102 -15.71 11.39 9.71
CA GLY A 102 -14.35 10.93 9.47
C GLY A 102 -13.78 11.41 8.13
N ALA A 103 -14.62 11.47 7.08
CA ALA A 103 -14.22 12.02 5.78
C ALA A 103 -13.90 13.52 5.88
N ARG A 104 -14.76 14.31 6.54
CA ARG A 104 -14.54 15.74 6.78
C ARG A 104 -13.24 16.00 7.53
N GLN A 105 -12.93 15.17 8.54
CA GLN A 105 -11.67 15.30 9.28
C GLN A 105 -10.47 15.03 8.36
N ASP A 106 -10.50 13.95 7.59
CA ASP A 106 -9.42 13.62 6.65
C ASP A 106 -9.23 14.71 5.59
N TYR A 107 -10.30 15.27 5.01
CA TYR A 107 -10.20 16.37 4.07
C TYR A 107 -9.59 17.64 4.67
N ARG A 108 -9.86 17.92 5.96
CA ARG A 108 -9.22 19.05 6.65
C ARG A 108 -7.74 18.81 6.89
N ASP A 109 -7.35 17.57 7.16
CA ASP A 109 -5.95 17.21 7.36
C ASP A 109 -5.18 17.20 6.04
N ALA A 110 -5.83 16.90 4.91
CA ALA A 110 -5.24 16.94 3.57
C ALA A 110 -4.83 18.36 3.09
N VAL A 111 -5.34 19.42 3.71
CA VAL A 111 -5.07 20.82 3.31
C VAL A 111 -4.24 21.61 4.32
N LYS A 112 -3.75 20.95 5.38
CA LYS A 112 -2.86 21.55 6.38
C LYS A 112 -1.43 21.63 5.87
#